data_AF-A0A0E0I630-F1
#
_entry.id   AF-A0A0E0I630-F1
#
_cell.length_a   1.000
_cell.length_b   1.000
_cell.length_c   1.000
_cell.angle_alpha   90.00
_cell.angle_beta   90.00
_cell.angle_gamma   90.00
#
_symmetry.space_group_name_H-M   'P 1'
#
loop_
_entity.id
_entity.type
_entity.pdbx_description
1 polymer ?
#
loop_
_entity_poly.entity_id
_entity_poly.type
_entity_poly.pdbx_seq_one_letter_code
_entity_poly.pdbx_strand_id
1 'polypeptide(L)'
;MKKKKNGMGAAADRGRLLALAHHDKLNPTKPSEAQRRFKPSIQQLPFFFLEAAFLGLFLLSPLPSFLQTEFHQRWLVGDLNPPPPRHLLPIQGQGQMQMQQRRKPPPASAPVAAKQPSPRRTPGPLSFAGALLSLLVVATFLYINDHGNMMPPHASPDPDLRLLQEAAHQKVNSILLSRHAPAPPPRTNTNTSSSDQHLRLINIPMSSDLDLELGGNSTSSSGVEIQFEQQQRQEEKNLRGCELYKGRWVYDAAGREAPLYRESECGFLTEQVTCMRNGRRDDSYQRWRWQPEGCDLPSFDARALLERLRNKRMMFVGDSLNRNQWESMVCLVQSAIPYGQKTLTKFVNNGSLNVFRAHEYNATVEFYWAPFLVQSNSDDPQVHSVRDRVIAWRSIAKHAANWKGVHYLVFNTYIWWLNNFQIKVLKSRGAPFAGSGGWSSRYALVDRSIAYREVLKTWAKWVDRRIDPNKTHVFFMAMSPNHFMPEAWGGSAGAVKCAMETQPIVNRTSGGLDIGTDWRLHGVARGVLRSMRRVGVRFVDITALSELRKDAHTSVHTLRQGKLLTPEQQADPRTYADCIHWCLPGLPDTWNHFLYAHIVAHAA
;
A
#
# COMPACT_ATOMS: atom_id res chain seq x y z
N MET A 1 -46.27 4.07 -55.47
CA MET A 1 -46.68 2.68 -55.78
C MET A 1 -45.56 1.69 -55.46
N LYS A 2 -45.91 0.40 -55.36
CA LYS A 2 -45.11 -0.84 -55.20
C LYS A 2 -43.58 -0.84 -55.49
N LYS A 3 -42.82 -1.29 -54.47
CA LYS A 3 -42.05 -2.57 -54.42
C LYS A 3 -40.97 -2.92 -55.49
N LYS A 4 -39.76 -3.13 -54.96
CA LYS A 4 -38.89 -4.35 -55.06
C LYS A 4 -38.12 -4.71 -56.36
N LYS A 5 -36.87 -5.13 -56.07
CA LYS A 5 -36.09 -6.30 -56.60
C LYS A 5 -35.19 -6.14 -57.84
N ASN A 6 -33.94 -6.55 -57.60
CA ASN A 6 -33.08 -7.44 -58.41
C ASN A 6 -32.67 -7.04 -59.84
N GLY A 7 -31.39 -7.24 -60.17
CA GLY A 7 -31.00 -7.53 -61.55
C GLY A 7 -29.51 -7.39 -61.87
N MET A 8 -28.84 -8.53 -62.01
CA MET A 8 -27.52 -8.77 -62.61
C MET A 8 -27.08 -7.88 -63.79
N GLY A 9 -25.76 -7.72 -63.94
CA GLY A 9 -25.08 -7.34 -65.19
C GLY A 9 -23.59 -7.65 -65.11
N ALA A 10 -23.03 -8.36 -66.10
CA ALA A 10 -21.65 -8.86 -66.10
C ALA A 10 -20.89 -8.53 -67.40
N ALA A 11 -19.57 -8.33 -67.31
CA ALA A 11 -18.57 -8.37 -68.39
C ALA A 11 -17.17 -8.45 -67.72
N ALA A 12 -16.35 -9.49 -67.98
CA ALA A 12 -15.26 -9.55 -68.99
C ALA A 12 -14.06 -8.62 -68.66
N ASP A 13 -12.77 -8.99 -68.78
CA ASP A 13 -12.12 -9.90 -69.74
C ASP A 13 -10.66 -10.29 -69.30
N ARG A 14 -10.05 -11.28 -69.99
CA ARG A 14 -8.60 -11.61 -70.18
C ARG A 14 -7.59 -11.74 -69.00
N GLY A 15 -6.87 -12.88 -69.00
CA GLY A 15 -5.48 -12.98 -68.48
C GLY A 15 -5.04 -14.40 -68.07
N ARG A 16 -4.37 -15.18 -68.94
CA ARG A 16 -3.81 -16.51 -68.60
C ARG A 16 -2.40 -16.40 -67.99
N LEU A 17 -2.09 -17.29 -67.04
CA LEU A 17 -0.85 -18.10 -67.04
C LEU A 17 -1.01 -19.37 -66.17
N LEU A 18 -0.20 -20.40 -66.43
CA LEU A 18 -0.47 -21.81 -66.08
C LEU A 18 0.26 -22.35 -64.84
N ALA A 19 -0.38 -23.30 -64.15
CA ALA A 19 0.12 -24.63 -63.71
C ALA A 19 -0.81 -25.16 -62.57
N LEU A 20 -1.62 -26.20 -62.77
CA LEU A 20 -1.30 -27.64 -62.61
C LEU A 20 -0.79 -27.99 -61.17
N ALA A 21 -1.37 -28.91 -60.40
CA ALA A 21 -2.38 -29.95 -60.73
C ALA A 21 -3.12 -30.53 -59.49
N HIS A 22 -4.38 -30.96 -59.70
CA HIS A 22 -5.19 -32.00 -59.00
C HIS A 22 -5.41 -31.92 -57.47
N HIS A 23 -6.63 -31.63 -56.98
CA HIS A 23 -7.87 -32.46 -56.84
C HIS A 23 -7.89 -33.29 -55.53
N ASP A 24 -8.73 -32.93 -54.53
CA ASP A 24 -10.15 -33.37 -54.32
C ASP A 24 -10.26 -34.83 -53.81
N LYS A 25 -11.17 -35.26 -52.93
CA LYS A 25 -12.17 -34.69 -52.01
C LYS A 25 -12.85 -35.91 -51.33
N LEU A 26 -13.19 -35.78 -50.04
CA LEU A 26 -14.40 -36.34 -49.38
C LEU A 26 -14.77 -37.85 -49.50
N ASN A 27 -14.72 -38.55 -48.36
CA ASN A 27 -15.83 -39.23 -47.64
C ASN A 27 -16.85 -40.16 -48.38
N PRO A 28 -17.57 -41.05 -47.64
CA PRO A 28 -17.11 -42.01 -46.62
C PRO A 28 -17.79 -43.41 -46.78
N THR A 29 -17.34 -44.48 -46.11
CA THR A 29 -18.20 -45.65 -45.77
C THR A 29 -17.51 -46.67 -44.83
N LYS A 30 -18.32 -47.45 -44.12
CA LYS A 30 -18.05 -48.65 -43.30
C LYS A 30 -19.11 -49.71 -43.70
N PRO A 31 -19.06 -50.99 -43.26
CA PRO A 31 -17.93 -51.84 -42.82
C PRO A 31 -17.99 -53.27 -43.44
N SER A 32 -17.02 -54.16 -43.16
CA SER A 32 -17.26 -55.61 -43.10
C SER A 32 -16.23 -56.35 -42.23
N GLU A 33 -16.66 -57.41 -41.55
CA GLU A 33 -15.83 -58.29 -40.71
C GLU A 33 -15.24 -59.46 -41.51
N ALA A 34 -14.16 -60.08 -41.02
CA ALA A 34 -14.12 -61.55 -40.81
C ALA A 34 -12.79 -62.07 -40.21
N GLN A 35 -12.88 -62.68 -39.01
CA GLN A 35 -12.03 -63.81 -38.53
C GLN A 35 -10.53 -63.54 -38.27
N ARG A 36 -9.79 -64.25 -37.40
CA ARG A 36 -9.99 -65.19 -36.27
C ARG A 36 -8.63 -65.18 -35.49
N ARG A 37 -8.43 -65.58 -34.22
CA ARG A 37 -9.19 -66.32 -33.18
C ARG A 37 -8.51 -66.04 -31.81
N PHE A 38 -9.25 -65.72 -30.73
CA PHE A 38 -9.13 -66.24 -29.33
C PHE A 38 -9.63 -65.27 -28.23
N LYS A 39 -10.52 -65.81 -27.39
CA LYS A 39 -11.10 -65.32 -26.12
C LYS A 39 -11.20 -66.57 -25.20
N PRO A 40 -11.20 -66.44 -23.85
CA PRO A 40 -12.45 -66.23 -23.08
C PRO A 40 -12.39 -64.98 -22.18
N SER A 41 -13.48 -64.21 -22.03
CA SER A 41 -14.56 -64.32 -21.01
C SER A 41 -14.15 -63.72 -19.65
N ILE A 42 -14.64 -62.57 -19.17
CA ILE A 42 -16.02 -62.10 -18.91
C ILE A 42 -16.74 -63.00 -17.89
N GLN A 43 -16.97 -62.52 -16.65
CA GLN A 43 -18.32 -62.13 -16.15
C GLN A 43 -18.32 -61.32 -14.84
N GLN A 44 -19.46 -60.67 -14.61
CA GLN A 44 -19.86 -59.63 -13.65
C GLN A 44 -19.75 -59.94 -12.13
N LEU A 45 -19.45 -58.88 -11.33
CA LEU A 45 -20.06 -58.43 -10.04
C LEU A 45 -20.35 -59.44 -8.89
N PRO A 46 -20.19 -59.07 -7.58
CA PRO A 46 -20.74 -57.83 -7.00
C PRO A 46 -19.88 -57.13 -5.92
N PHE A 47 -20.51 -56.17 -5.22
CA PHE A 47 -20.04 -55.52 -3.98
C PHE A 47 -19.77 -56.51 -2.82
N PHE A 48 -19.13 -55.98 -1.76
CA PHE A 48 -18.67 -56.59 -0.50
C PHE A 48 -17.20 -57.07 -0.48
N PHE A 49 -16.62 -57.03 0.73
CA PHE A 49 -15.20 -57.19 1.08
C PHE A 49 -14.24 -56.03 0.75
N LEU A 50 -14.37 -54.93 1.48
CA LEU A 50 -13.19 -54.20 2.00
C LEU A 50 -13.46 -53.42 3.31
N GLU A 51 -14.19 -54.02 4.27
CA GLU A 51 -14.49 -53.40 5.58
C GLU A 51 -13.91 -54.16 6.79
N ALA A 52 -13.03 -55.15 6.56
CA ALA A 52 -12.52 -56.06 7.59
C ALA A 52 -10.98 -56.00 7.76
N ALA A 53 -10.40 -54.79 7.77
CA ALA A 53 -8.95 -54.59 7.96
C ALA A 53 -8.57 -53.41 8.89
N PHE A 54 -9.53 -52.82 9.61
CA PHE A 54 -9.28 -51.72 10.58
C PHE A 54 -9.86 -51.96 11.98
N LEU A 55 -10.37 -53.17 12.26
CA LEU A 55 -10.88 -53.58 13.58
C LEU A 55 -10.12 -54.84 14.02
N GLY A 56 -9.04 -54.65 14.77
CA GLY A 56 -8.20 -55.78 15.20
C GLY A 56 -6.93 -55.45 16.00
N LEU A 57 -6.88 -54.34 16.75
CA LEU A 57 -5.82 -54.08 17.74
C LEU A 57 -6.21 -52.98 18.77
N PHE A 58 -7.32 -53.20 19.46
CA PHE A 58 -7.58 -52.62 20.77
C PHE A 58 -7.71 -53.75 21.78
N LEU A 59 -6.71 -53.94 22.63
CA LEU A 59 -6.78 -54.51 23.98
C LEU A 59 -5.37 -54.45 24.61
N LEU A 60 -5.31 -54.01 25.88
CA LEU A 60 -4.13 -53.73 26.75
C LEU A 60 -3.79 -52.23 26.98
N SER A 61 -4.72 -51.55 27.68
CA SER A 61 -4.59 -50.65 28.86
C SER A 61 -3.22 -50.08 29.32
N PRO A 62 -3.21 -49.01 30.18
CA PRO A 62 -4.06 -47.82 30.21
C PRO A 62 -3.26 -46.50 30.49
N LEU A 63 -3.82 -45.33 30.16
CA LEU A 63 -3.36 -44.03 30.71
C LEU A 63 -4.57 -43.14 31.08
N PRO A 64 -4.46 -42.27 32.10
CA PRO A 64 -5.62 -41.81 32.87
C PRO A 64 -6.32 -40.57 32.31
N SER A 65 -7.64 -40.53 32.54
CA SER A 65 -8.55 -39.44 32.22
C SER A 65 -8.42 -38.28 33.21
N PHE A 66 -8.27 -37.04 32.72
CA PHE A 66 -8.78 -35.83 33.37
C PHE A 66 -8.87 -34.70 32.32
N LEU A 67 -10.10 -34.29 31.94
CA LEU A 67 -10.53 -32.93 31.55
C LEU A 67 -11.90 -32.94 30.83
N GLN A 68 -12.97 -32.85 31.62
CA GLN A 68 -14.30 -32.29 31.32
C GLN A 68 -15.00 -32.23 32.69
N THR A 69 -15.62 -31.13 33.14
CA THR A 69 -16.63 -30.28 32.49
C THR A 69 -16.49 -28.79 32.88
N GLU A 70 -17.56 -27.99 32.68
CA GLU A 70 -17.76 -26.58 33.05
C GLU A 70 -17.05 -25.50 32.21
N PHE A 71 -17.73 -25.03 31.15
CA PHE A 71 -17.71 -23.61 30.74
C PHE A 71 -18.89 -23.25 29.82
N HIS A 72 -20.05 -22.96 30.42
CA HIS A 72 -21.12 -22.18 29.76
C HIS A 72 -21.85 -21.29 30.77
N GLN A 73 -22.32 -20.13 30.30
CA GLN A 73 -23.04 -19.08 31.04
C GLN A 73 -22.26 -18.21 32.05
N ARG A 74 -21.80 -17.03 31.59
CA ARG A 74 -22.35 -15.73 32.05
C ARG A 74 -21.64 -14.56 31.35
N TRP A 75 -22.38 -13.82 30.53
CA TRP A 75 -22.09 -12.43 30.16
C TRP A 75 -23.39 -11.74 29.76
N LEU A 76 -23.85 -10.78 30.57
CA LEU A 76 -24.72 -9.67 30.17
C LEU A 76 -24.85 -8.68 31.34
N VAL A 77 -24.49 -7.41 31.09
CA VAL A 77 -24.66 -6.23 31.97
C VAL A 77 -23.92 -6.30 33.33
N GLY A 78 -23.18 -5.30 33.81
CA GLY A 78 -22.83 -3.99 33.26
C GLY A 78 -22.71 -2.98 34.41
N ASP A 79 -21.57 -2.30 34.54
CA ASP A 79 -21.48 -0.87 34.88
C ASP A 79 -20.03 -0.38 35.00
N LEU A 80 -19.84 0.91 34.69
CA LEU A 80 -18.57 1.62 34.72
C LEU A 80 -18.63 2.71 35.79
N ASN A 81 -17.55 2.91 36.55
CA ASN A 81 -17.22 4.21 37.12
C ASN A 81 -15.70 4.39 37.25
N PRO A 82 -15.13 5.53 36.81
CA PRO A 82 -13.68 5.77 36.83
C PRO A 82 -13.19 6.45 38.12
N PRO A 83 -11.90 6.33 38.47
CA PRO A 83 -11.31 7.10 39.58
C PRO A 83 -10.96 8.56 39.17
N PRO A 84 -11.04 9.52 40.11
CA PRO A 84 -10.81 10.96 39.85
C PRO A 84 -9.32 11.38 39.82
N PRO A 85 -9.00 12.59 39.33
CA PRO A 85 -7.62 13.02 39.08
C PRO A 85 -6.86 13.48 40.34
N ARG A 86 -5.52 13.35 40.32
CA ARG A 86 -4.63 13.92 41.35
C ARG A 86 -4.27 15.37 41.03
N HIS A 87 -4.59 16.28 41.95
CA HIS A 87 -4.05 17.63 41.98
C HIS A 87 -2.64 17.67 42.61
N LEU A 88 -1.85 18.67 42.23
CA LEU A 88 -0.55 19.02 42.79
C LEU A 88 -0.67 20.14 43.84
N LEU A 89 0.42 20.38 44.57
CA LEU A 89 0.73 21.45 45.56
C LEU A 89 0.45 21.10 47.05
N PRO A 90 1.20 21.70 48.01
CA PRO A 90 2.57 22.23 47.94
C PRO A 90 3.47 21.76 49.12
N ILE A 91 4.70 22.28 49.15
CA ILE A 91 5.74 22.01 50.14
C ILE A 91 5.47 22.74 51.48
N GLN A 92 5.64 22.05 52.61
CA GLN A 92 6.09 22.63 53.87
C GLN A 92 6.90 21.59 54.66
N GLY A 93 7.91 22.03 55.42
CA GLY A 93 8.88 21.13 56.04
C GLY A 93 9.11 21.39 57.53
N GLN A 94 9.39 20.30 58.24
CA GLN A 94 10.07 20.14 59.52
C GLN A 94 10.40 18.63 59.61
N GLY A 95 11.51 18.14 60.14
CA GLY A 95 12.57 18.82 60.87
C GLY A 95 12.96 18.04 62.13
N GLN A 96 13.52 16.84 62.01
CA GLN A 96 14.13 16.13 63.15
C GLN A 96 15.26 15.18 62.71
N MET A 97 16.37 15.23 63.45
CA MET A 97 17.55 14.38 63.27
C MET A 97 17.36 13.01 63.93
N GLN A 98 17.95 11.96 63.37
CA GLN A 98 18.53 10.87 64.18
C GLN A 98 19.73 10.20 63.47
N MET A 99 20.54 9.49 64.26
CA MET A 99 21.96 9.26 64.00
C MET A 99 22.32 8.17 62.97
N GLN A 100 23.57 8.26 62.52
CA GLN A 100 24.28 7.33 61.65
C GLN A 100 24.28 5.87 62.17
N GLN A 101 24.13 4.90 61.25
CA GLN A 101 24.92 3.66 61.32
C GLN A 101 25.45 3.25 59.95
N ARG A 102 26.77 3.06 59.89
CA ARG A 102 27.56 2.76 58.69
C ARG A 102 27.60 1.24 58.46
N ARG A 103 26.85 0.70 57.49
CA ARG A 103 26.90 -0.74 57.14
C ARG A 103 27.93 -1.02 56.04
N LYS A 104 28.74 -2.06 56.26
CA LYS A 104 29.80 -2.55 55.37
C LYS A 104 29.22 -3.28 54.14
N PRO A 105 29.94 -3.34 53.01
CA PRO A 105 29.54 -4.16 51.85
C PRO A 105 29.67 -5.67 52.14
N PRO A 106 28.90 -6.53 51.43
CA PRO A 106 28.98 -7.98 51.54
C PRO A 106 30.28 -8.55 50.91
N PRO A 107 30.73 -9.75 51.31
CA PRO A 107 31.99 -10.35 50.85
C PRO A 107 31.92 -10.90 49.42
N ALA A 108 33.07 -10.95 48.76
CA ALA A 108 33.24 -11.50 47.42
C ALA A 108 33.01 -13.02 47.37
N SER A 109 32.39 -13.48 46.29
CA SER A 109 32.17 -14.90 46.01
C SER A 109 33.46 -15.61 45.55
N ALA A 110 33.63 -16.85 46.00
CA ALA A 110 34.72 -17.73 45.59
C ALA A 110 34.63 -18.13 44.10
N PRO A 111 35.75 -18.51 43.44
CA PRO A 111 35.76 -18.83 42.02
C PRO A 111 35.00 -20.13 41.70
N VAL A 112 34.29 -20.13 40.57
CA VAL A 112 33.55 -21.29 40.06
C VAL A 112 34.54 -22.34 39.53
N ALA A 113 34.49 -23.55 40.09
CA ALA A 113 35.25 -24.69 39.58
C ALA A 113 34.75 -25.11 38.19
N ALA A 114 35.67 -25.24 37.23
CA ALA A 114 35.36 -25.66 35.87
C ALA A 114 34.90 -27.13 35.84
N LYS A 115 33.68 -27.38 35.34
CA LYS A 115 33.25 -28.75 34.97
C LYS A 115 33.96 -29.20 33.70
N GLN A 116 34.57 -30.38 33.74
CA GLN A 116 35.11 -31.02 32.55
C GLN A 116 33.99 -31.39 31.55
N PRO A 117 34.28 -31.39 30.24
CA PRO A 117 33.32 -31.80 29.22
C PRO A 117 33.13 -33.32 29.19
N SER A 118 31.89 -33.77 29.06
CA SER A 118 31.52 -35.17 28.88
C SER A 118 32.09 -35.76 27.58
N PRO A 119 32.49 -37.05 27.54
CA PRO A 119 33.03 -37.66 26.33
C PRO A 119 31.98 -37.76 25.20
N ARG A 120 32.42 -37.49 23.95
CA ARG A 120 31.63 -37.70 22.74
C ARG A 120 31.16 -39.15 22.65
N ARG A 121 29.84 -39.39 22.60
CA ARG A 121 29.30 -40.67 22.16
C ARG A 121 29.48 -40.82 20.65
N THR A 122 30.04 -41.95 20.23
CA THR A 122 30.02 -42.40 18.82
C THR A 122 28.60 -42.74 18.39
N PRO A 123 28.21 -42.54 17.11
CA PRO A 123 26.90 -42.95 16.63
C PRO A 123 26.79 -44.48 16.65
N GLY A 124 25.79 -45.02 17.33
CA GLY A 124 25.39 -46.42 17.16
C GLY A 124 24.67 -46.63 15.82
N PRO A 125 24.60 -47.87 15.31
CA PRO A 125 23.85 -48.16 14.09
C PRO A 125 22.37 -47.77 14.25
N LEU A 126 21.77 -47.25 13.18
CA LEU A 126 20.35 -46.89 13.14
C LEU A 126 19.48 -48.09 13.53
N SER A 127 18.61 -47.90 14.53
CA SER A 127 17.57 -48.87 14.88
C SER A 127 16.74 -49.23 13.65
N PHE A 128 16.29 -50.48 13.57
CA PHE A 128 15.41 -50.97 12.50
C PHE A 128 14.19 -50.06 12.27
N ALA A 129 13.63 -49.48 13.33
CA ALA A 129 12.54 -48.50 13.25
C ALA A 129 12.95 -47.18 12.54
N GLY A 130 14.19 -46.72 12.74
CA GLY A 130 14.72 -45.54 12.05
C GLY A 130 15.02 -45.81 10.57
N ALA A 131 15.46 -47.03 10.23
CA ALA A 131 15.59 -47.46 8.84
C ALA A 131 14.21 -47.55 8.16
N LEU A 132 13.21 -48.11 8.84
CA LEU A 132 11.83 -48.18 8.34
C LEU A 132 11.23 -46.78 8.10
N LEU A 133 11.38 -45.87 9.07
CA LEU A 133 10.92 -44.49 8.94
C LEU A 133 11.61 -43.75 7.78
N SER A 134 12.91 -43.96 7.60
CA SER A 134 13.66 -43.37 6.48
C SER A 134 13.17 -43.89 5.13
N LEU A 135 12.93 -45.20 5.00
CA LEU A 135 12.34 -45.81 3.80
C LEU A 135 10.92 -45.27 3.53
N LEU A 136 10.11 -45.07 4.58
CA LEU A 136 8.75 -44.57 4.44
C LEU A 136 8.73 -43.09 4.00
N VAL A 137 9.66 -42.27 4.50
CA VAL A 137 9.86 -40.88 4.03
C VAL A 137 10.32 -40.85 2.58
N VAL A 138 11.30 -41.68 2.18
CA VAL A 138 11.77 -41.76 0.78
C VAL A 138 10.67 -42.27 -0.15
N ALA A 139 9.92 -43.30 0.23
CA ALA A 139 8.78 -43.80 -0.54
C ALA A 139 7.68 -42.74 -0.70
N THR A 140 7.39 -41.98 0.36
CA THR A 140 6.44 -40.85 0.30
C THR A 140 6.95 -39.74 -0.62
N PHE A 141 8.25 -39.43 -0.58
CA PHE A 141 8.85 -38.42 -1.45
C PHE A 141 8.82 -38.83 -2.93
N LEU A 142 9.14 -40.10 -3.22
CA LEU A 142 9.05 -40.66 -4.58
C LEU A 142 7.59 -40.69 -5.07
N TYR A 143 6.63 -41.11 -4.23
CA TYR A 143 5.20 -41.10 -4.56
C TYR A 143 4.67 -39.69 -4.86
N ILE A 144 5.08 -38.67 -4.09
CA ILE A 144 4.74 -37.27 -4.34
C ILE A 144 5.37 -36.77 -5.65
N ASN A 145 6.59 -37.21 -5.97
CA ASN A 145 7.28 -36.78 -7.19
C ASN A 145 6.69 -37.42 -8.46
N ASP A 146 6.23 -38.68 -8.37
CA ASP A 146 5.64 -39.42 -9.50
C ASP A 146 4.16 -39.07 -9.75
N HIS A 147 3.41 -38.70 -8.70
CA HIS A 147 2.00 -38.24 -8.80
C HIS A 147 1.80 -36.72 -8.73
N GLY A 148 2.87 -35.93 -8.63
CA GLY A 148 2.81 -34.46 -8.49
C GLY A 148 2.26 -33.68 -9.69
N ASN A 149 2.00 -34.35 -10.83
CA ASN A 149 1.58 -33.74 -12.09
C ASN A 149 0.17 -34.15 -12.58
N MET A 150 -0.77 -34.42 -11.66
CA MET A 150 -2.20 -34.52 -12.00
C MET A 150 -2.99 -33.28 -11.58
N MET A 151 -3.17 -32.35 -12.52
CA MET A 151 -4.21 -31.32 -12.38
C MET A 151 -5.59 -32.00 -12.39
N PRO A 152 -6.53 -31.62 -11.49
CA PRO A 152 -7.91 -32.06 -11.62
C PRO A 152 -8.54 -31.46 -12.89
N PRO A 153 -9.47 -32.16 -13.55
CA PRO A 153 -10.08 -31.67 -14.78
C PRO A 153 -10.80 -30.33 -14.54
N HIS A 154 -10.49 -29.33 -15.36
CA HIS A 154 -11.10 -28.01 -15.27
C HIS A 154 -12.63 -28.09 -15.39
N ALA A 155 -13.34 -27.71 -14.33
CA ALA A 155 -14.70 -27.24 -14.47
C ALA A 155 -14.68 -25.99 -15.36
N SER A 156 -15.43 -26.02 -16.48
CA SER A 156 -15.40 -24.95 -17.49
C SER A 156 -15.67 -23.59 -16.87
N PRO A 157 -14.85 -22.57 -17.15
CA PRO A 157 -15.22 -21.18 -16.88
C PRO A 157 -16.49 -20.80 -17.65
N ASP A 158 -17.21 -19.84 -17.10
CA ASP A 158 -18.24 -19.08 -17.80
C ASP A 158 -17.65 -18.47 -19.09
N PRO A 159 -18.26 -18.66 -20.29
CA PRO A 159 -17.70 -18.19 -21.55
C PRO A 159 -17.39 -16.69 -21.58
N ASP A 160 -18.17 -15.86 -20.88
CA ASP A 160 -17.91 -14.42 -20.78
C ASP A 160 -16.61 -14.10 -20.03
N LEU A 161 -16.26 -14.89 -19.01
CA LEU A 161 -15.06 -14.64 -18.21
C LEU A 161 -13.78 -15.04 -18.95
N ARG A 162 -13.86 -16.10 -19.77
CA ARG A 162 -12.75 -16.53 -20.63
C ARG A 162 -12.42 -15.48 -21.70
N LEU A 163 -13.44 -14.94 -22.38
CA LEU A 163 -13.29 -13.84 -23.34
C LEU A 163 -12.63 -12.61 -22.71
N LEU A 164 -12.99 -12.26 -21.47
CA LEU A 164 -12.38 -11.16 -20.73
C LEU A 164 -10.91 -11.44 -20.35
N GLN A 165 -10.56 -12.68 -19.99
CA GLN A 165 -9.19 -13.08 -19.67
C GLN A 165 -8.28 -13.04 -20.91
N GLU A 166 -8.73 -13.61 -22.03
CA GLU A 166 -7.97 -13.66 -23.29
C GLU A 166 -7.76 -12.24 -23.87
N ALA A 167 -8.80 -11.39 -23.86
CA ALA A 167 -8.69 -9.98 -24.27
C ALA A 167 -7.78 -9.15 -23.36
N ALA A 168 -7.70 -9.47 -22.05
CA ALA A 168 -6.81 -8.79 -21.12
C ALA A 168 -5.33 -9.12 -21.40
N HIS A 169 -4.99 -10.40 -21.64
CA HIS A 169 -3.62 -10.82 -21.95
C HIS A 169 -3.11 -10.21 -23.26
N GLN A 170 -3.92 -10.22 -24.33
CA GLN A 170 -3.54 -9.59 -25.61
C GLN A 170 -3.27 -8.09 -25.45
N LYS A 171 -4.08 -7.38 -24.65
CA LYS A 171 -3.95 -5.93 -24.44
C LYS A 171 -2.79 -5.53 -23.51
N VAL A 172 -2.32 -6.42 -22.64
CA VAL A 172 -1.11 -6.20 -21.84
C VAL A 172 0.15 -6.41 -22.71
N ASN A 173 0.16 -7.45 -23.55
CA ASN A 173 1.31 -7.74 -24.41
C ASN A 173 1.56 -6.64 -25.46
N SER A 174 0.50 -6.04 -26.04
CA SER A 174 0.66 -4.91 -26.97
C SER A 174 1.19 -3.63 -26.31
N ILE A 175 0.89 -3.41 -25.02
CA ILE A 175 1.43 -2.28 -24.24
C ILE A 175 2.91 -2.49 -23.89
N LEU A 176 3.32 -3.74 -23.62
CA LEU A 176 4.73 -4.09 -23.38
C LEU A 176 5.58 -3.94 -24.65
N LEU A 177 5.10 -4.44 -25.79
CA LEU A 177 5.83 -4.37 -27.07
C LEU A 177 6.03 -2.92 -27.58
N SER A 178 5.13 -2.00 -27.23
CA SER A 178 5.27 -0.58 -27.61
C SER A 178 6.37 0.18 -26.86
N ARG A 179 7.02 -0.41 -25.84
CA ARG A 179 8.10 0.23 -25.06
C ARG A 179 9.52 -0.02 -25.59
N HIS A 180 9.69 -0.69 -26.73
CA HIS A 180 10.99 -1.04 -27.30
C HIS A 180 11.24 -0.52 -28.73
N ALA A 181 10.52 0.52 -29.15
CA ALA A 181 10.85 1.27 -30.38
C ALA A 181 11.91 2.34 -30.06
N PRO A 182 13.10 2.34 -30.72
CA PRO A 182 14.09 3.40 -30.56
C PRO A 182 13.63 4.70 -31.22
N ALA A 183 14.01 5.84 -30.65
CA ALA A 183 13.67 7.16 -31.17
C ALA A 183 14.48 7.52 -32.43
N PRO A 184 13.89 8.22 -33.42
CA PRO A 184 14.62 8.71 -34.59
C PRO A 184 15.54 9.90 -34.23
N PRO A 185 16.69 10.06 -34.92
CA PRO A 185 17.63 11.14 -34.63
C PRO A 185 17.12 12.52 -35.11
N PRO A 186 17.54 13.62 -34.46
CA PRO A 186 17.13 14.97 -34.84
C PRO A 186 17.78 15.42 -36.15
N ARG A 187 17.02 16.17 -36.96
CA ARG A 187 17.54 16.80 -38.19
C ARG A 187 18.36 18.04 -37.85
N THR A 188 19.56 18.13 -38.40
CA THR A 188 20.37 19.36 -38.44
C THR A 188 19.80 20.34 -39.46
N ASN A 189 19.62 21.61 -39.06
CA ASN A 189 19.56 22.74 -39.99
C ASN A 189 20.51 23.82 -39.49
N THR A 190 21.52 24.13 -40.29
CA THR A 190 22.39 25.29 -40.14
C THR A 190 21.69 26.54 -40.68
N ASN A 191 21.82 27.67 -40.00
CA ASN A 191 22.09 28.97 -40.63
C ASN A 191 22.59 29.99 -39.59
N THR A 192 23.41 30.93 -40.04
CA THR A 192 24.30 31.80 -39.24
C THR A 192 23.89 33.28 -39.31
N SER A 193 24.64 34.12 -38.57
CA SER A 193 24.61 35.60 -38.54
C SER A 193 23.48 36.21 -37.68
N SER A 194 23.64 37.37 -37.02
CA SER A 194 24.85 38.18 -36.75
C SER A 194 24.69 38.92 -35.42
N SER A 195 25.81 39.42 -34.87
CA SER A 195 25.87 40.29 -33.69
C SER A 195 25.09 41.60 -33.86
N ASP A 196 24.62 42.17 -32.74
CA ASP A 196 25.07 43.53 -32.39
C ASP A 196 24.98 43.84 -30.88
N GLN A 197 25.85 44.74 -30.41
CA GLN A 197 25.94 45.17 -29.02
C GLN A 197 25.26 46.53 -28.82
N HIS A 198 24.65 46.75 -27.65
CA HIS A 198 24.76 48.07 -27.00
C HIS A 198 24.56 47.99 -25.48
N LEU A 199 25.60 48.34 -24.71
CA LEU A 199 25.43 48.71 -23.30
C LEU A 199 24.66 50.03 -23.20
N ARG A 200 23.76 50.12 -22.21
CA ARG A 200 23.44 51.37 -21.52
C ARG A 200 23.36 51.14 -20.02
N LEU A 201 24.05 51.98 -19.26
CA LEU A 201 23.93 52.07 -17.80
C LEU A 201 22.53 52.55 -17.42
N ILE A 202 22.04 52.14 -16.25
CA ILE A 202 20.91 52.78 -15.57
C ILE A 202 21.33 53.08 -14.13
N ASN A 203 21.02 54.31 -13.69
CA ASN A 203 21.47 54.90 -12.43
C ASN A 203 20.87 54.24 -11.19
N ILE A 204 21.65 54.27 -10.10
CA ILE A 204 21.15 54.11 -8.73
C ILE A 204 20.98 55.52 -8.14
N PRO A 205 19.81 55.87 -7.58
CA PRO A 205 19.69 56.95 -6.61
C PRO A 205 19.80 56.40 -5.19
N MET A 206 20.77 56.91 -4.43
CA MET A 206 20.65 56.95 -2.97
C MET A 206 19.59 58.00 -2.60
N SER A 207 18.74 57.68 -1.63
CA SER A 207 18.11 58.68 -0.77
C SER A 207 18.06 58.15 0.65
N SER A 208 18.38 59.00 1.60
CA SER A 208 18.30 58.76 3.04
C SER A 208 16.90 59.08 3.56
N ASP A 209 16.83 59.11 4.90
CA ASP A 209 15.79 59.72 5.74
C ASP A 209 14.66 58.77 6.14
N LEU A 210 14.65 58.46 7.44
CA LEU A 210 13.76 57.51 8.09
C LEU A 210 13.24 58.19 9.37
N ASP A 211 12.27 59.09 9.18
CA ASP A 211 11.62 59.80 10.27
C ASP A 211 10.72 58.86 11.08
N LEU A 212 10.87 58.95 12.40
CA LEU A 212 10.05 58.26 13.39
C LEU A 212 8.84 59.12 13.74
N GLU A 213 7.67 58.81 13.19
CA GLU A 213 6.40 59.30 13.72
C GLU A 213 5.51 58.19 14.30
N LEU A 214 5.01 58.45 15.51
CA LEU A 214 4.07 57.61 16.24
C LEU A 214 2.63 57.98 15.81
N GLY A 215 2.02 57.18 14.93
CA GLY A 215 0.64 57.38 14.44
C GLY A 215 -0.16 56.08 14.40
N GLY A 216 -1.37 56.08 14.94
CA GLY A 216 -2.11 54.85 15.23
C GLY A 216 -3.11 54.37 14.16
N ASN A 217 -3.01 53.07 13.86
CA ASN A 217 -4.11 52.11 13.60
C ASN A 217 -4.94 52.18 12.29
N SER A 218 -5.42 51.00 11.88
CA SER A 218 -6.42 50.70 10.82
C SER A 218 -6.04 50.89 9.35
N THR A 219 -5.18 50.01 8.80
CA THR A 219 -5.18 49.70 7.33
C THR A 219 -4.50 48.38 6.89
N SER A 220 -3.99 47.53 7.80
CA SER A 220 -3.08 46.43 7.40
C SER A 220 -3.71 45.20 6.74
N SER A 221 -5.04 45.06 6.67
CA SER A 221 -5.67 43.84 6.14
C SER A 221 -5.52 43.69 4.62
N SER A 222 -5.73 44.77 3.87
CA SER A 222 -5.78 44.74 2.40
C SER A 222 -4.40 44.56 1.74
N GLY A 223 -3.34 45.08 2.36
CA GLY A 223 -1.96 44.89 1.86
C GLY A 223 -1.50 43.43 1.92
N VAL A 224 -1.83 42.73 3.01
CA VAL A 224 -1.47 41.31 3.22
C VAL A 224 -2.20 40.41 2.21
N GLU A 225 -3.48 40.68 1.97
CA GLU A 225 -4.31 39.92 1.03
C GLU A 225 -3.81 40.04 -0.41
N ILE A 226 -3.50 41.26 -0.87
CA ILE A 226 -2.93 41.51 -2.20
C ILE A 226 -1.56 40.83 -2.38
N GLN A 227 -0.70 40.87 -1.35
CA GLN A 227 0.61 40.23 -1.38
C GLN A 227 0.50 38.70 -1.46
N PHE A 228 -0.43 38.10 -0.71
CA PHE A 228 -0.73 36.67 -0.74
C PHE A 228 -1.20 36.21 -2.13
N GLU A 229 -2.12 36.95 -2.77
CA GLU A 229 -2.56 36.64 -4.13
C GLU A 229 -1.44 36.75 -5.19
N GLN A 230 -0.55 37.75 -5.06
CA GLN A 230 0.57 37.92 -6.00
C GLN A 230 1.55 36.75 -5.90
N GLN A 231 1.86 36.30 -4.67
CA GLN A 231 2.69 35.13 -4.44
C GLN A 231 2.06 33.85 -5.05
N GLN A 232 0.76 33.64 -4.83
CA GLN A 232 0.02 32.51 -5.42
C GLN A 232 0.07 32.48 -6.94
N ARG A 233 -0.15 33.62 -7.61
CA ARG A 233 -0.08 33.73 -9.07
C ARG A 233 1.32 33.44 -9.62
N GLN A 234 2.36 33.62 -8.82
CA GLN A 234 3.73 33.24 -9.19
C GLN A 234 4.01 31.75 -8.94
N GLU A 235 3.57 31.21 -7.81
CA GLU A 235 3.69 29.77 -7.50
C GLU A 235 2.94 28.90 -8.52
N GLU A 236 1.72 29.29 -8.91
CA GLU A 236 0.96 28.59 -9.96
C GLU A 236 1.70 28.61 -11.31
N LYS A 237 2.29 29.74 -11.70
CA LYS A 237 3.09 29.85 -12.92
C LYS A 237 4.32 28.94 -12.87
N ASN A 238 5.03 28.90 -11.74
CA ASN A 238 6.21 28.05 -11.55
C ASN A 238 5.87 26.53 -11.60
N LEU A 239 4.65 26.16 -11.17
CA LEU A 239 4.17 24.77 -11.20
C LEU A 239 3.64 24.33 -12.58
N ARG A 240 3.27 25.27 -13.46
CA ARG A 240 2.83 24.99 -14.83
C ARG A 240 4.01 24.57 -15.72
N GLY A 241 4.19 23.27 -15.86
CA GLY A 241 5.23 22.65 -16.71
C GLY A 241 6.26 21.82 -15.94
N CYS A 242 6.26 21.87 -14.60
CA CYS A 242 7.18 21.08 -13.78
C CYS A 242 6.73 19.62 -13.62
N GLU A 243 7.66 18.69 -13.83
CA GLU A 243 7.44 17.25 -13.57
C GLU A 243 7.70 16.92 -12.10
N LEU A 244 6.82 17.36 -11.20
CA LEU A 244 6.96 17.28 -9.73
C LEU A 244 7.47 15.94 -9.17
N TYR A 245 7.13 14.82 -9.81
CA TYR A 245 7.43 13.47 -9.35
C TYR A 245 8.72 12.89 -9.94
N LYS A 246 9.41 13.64 -10.81
CA LYS A 246 10.72 13.31 -11.38
C LYS A 246 11.75 14.29 -10.84
N GLY A 247 12.89 13.77 -10.40
CA GLY A 247 13.83 14.54 -9.58
C GLY A 247 14.75 13.64 -8.76
N ARG A 248 15.23 14.16 -7.63
CA ARG A 248 16.16 13.46 -6.74
C ARG A 248 15.91 13.80 -5.27
N TRP A 249 16.30 12.90 -4.39
CA TRP A 249 16.43 13.19 -2.96
C TRP A 249 17.69 14.02 -2.70
N VAL A 250 17.54 15.06 -1.89
CA VAL A 250 18.63 15.96 -1.46
C VAL A 250 18.67 15.96 0.06
N TYR A 251 19.86 15.81 0.62
CA TYR A 251 20.09 15.84 2.06
C TYR A 251 20.22 17.28 2.54
N ASP A 252 19.31 17.72 3.41
CA ASP A 252 19.35 19.02 4.05
C ASP A 252 20.19 18.93 5.33
N ALA A 253 21.50 19.09 5.18
CA ALA A 253 22.44 19.10 6.30
C ALA A 253 22.18 20.24 7.29
N ALA A 254 21.54 21.34 6.85
CA ALA A 254 21.24 22.49 7.69
C ALA A 254 19.93 22.34 8.49
N GLY A 255 19.06 21.40 8.10
CA GLY A 255 17.77 21.15 8.76
C GLY A 255 16.82 22.34 8.71
N ARG A 256 16.79 23.06 7.57
CA ARG A 256 15.96 24.26 7.34
C ARG A 256 14.63 23.93 6.67
N GLU A 257 14.61 22.90 5.84
CA GLU A 257 13.47 22.45 5.03
C GLU A 257 12.99 21.04 5.43
N ALA A 258 13.85 20.22 6.05
CA ALA A 258 13.49 18.87 6.51
C ALA A 258 14.14 18.49 7.85
N PRO A 259 13.39 17.88 8.80
CA PRO A 259 11.95 17.63 8.75
C PRO A 259 11.11 18.89 9.02
N LEU A 260 9.85 18.88 8.54
CA LEU A 260 8.91 20.01 8.68
C LEU A 260 8.31 20.15 10.10
N TYR A 261 8.51 19.17 10.98
CA TYR A 261 8.17 19.15 12.40
C TYR A 261 8.99 18.06 13.09
N ARG A 262 9.13 18.10 14.42
CA ARG A 262 9.76 17.02 15.20
C ARG A 262 8.72 16.02 15.71
N GLU A 263 9.11 14.75 15.86
CA GLU A 263 8.23 13.68 16.41
C GLU A 263 7.64 14.04 17.78
N SER A 264 8.40 14.77 18.61
CA SER A 264 7.97 15.25 19.94
C SER A 264 6.96 16.40 19.90
N GLU A 265 6.86 17.13 18.80
CA GLU A 265 5.98 18.31 18.65
C GLU A 265 4.55 17.92 18.23
N CYS A 266 4.35 16.70 17.76
CA CYS A 266 3.05 16.20 17.31
C CYS A 266 2.47 15.13 18.24
N GLY A 267 1.69 15.56 19.24
CA GLY A 267 0.97 14.68 20.17
C GLY A 267 -0.14 13.81 19.55
N PHE A 268 -0.37 13.90 18.23
CA PHE A 268 -1.38 13.11 17.51
C PHE A 268 -0.82 11.84 16.86
N LEU A 269 0.50 11.72 16.73
CA LEU A 269 1.15 10.54 16.17
C LEU A 269 0.84 9.29 17.00
N THR A 270 0.48 8.21 16.31
CA THR A 270 0.33 6.90 16.96
C THR A 270 1.70 6.27 17.24
N GLU A 271 1.73 5.35 18.21
CA GLU A 271 2.93 4.56 18.51
C GLU A 271 3.39 3.67 17.34
N GLN A 272 2.61 3.52 16.26
CA GLN A 272 3.05 2.79 15.07
C GLN A 272 4.17 3.52 14.31
N VAL A 273 4.22 4.85 14.38
CA VAL A 273 5.04 5.70 13.49
C VAL A 273 6.09 6.55 14.21
N THR A 274 6.08 6.56 15.56
CA THR A 274 7.00 7.34 16.41
C THR A 274 8.31 6.59 16.64
N CYS A 275 9.08 6.42 15.57
CA CYS A 275 10.28 5.60 15.55
C CYS A 275 11.33 6.00 16.57
N MET A 276 11.54 7.30 16.81
CA MET A 276 12.57 7.77 17.74
C MET A 276 12.19 7.42 19.19
N ARG A 277 10.93 7.65 19.58
CA ARG A 277 10.36 7.21 20.86
C ARG A 277 10.40 5.69 21.01
N ASN A 278 10.21 4.95 19.92
CA ASN A 278 10.25 3.49 19.87
C ASN A 278 11.68 2.90 19.81
N GLY A 279 12.71 3.72 19.97
CA GLY A 279 14.11 3.29 20.14
C GLY A 279 15.03 3.51 18.94
N ARG A 280 14.53 4.03 17.80
CA ARG A 280 15.39 4.41 16.67
C ARG A 280 16.37 5.50 17.12
N ARG A 281 17.65 5.33 16.78
CA ARG A 281 18.73 6.27 17.16
C ARG A 281 19.23 7.14 16.00
N ASP A 282 19.14 6.63 14.78
CA ASP A 282 19.40 7.39 13.56
C ASP A 282 18.20 8.28 13.22
N ASP A 283 18.42 9.60 13.16
CA ASP A 283 17.48 10.62 12.69
C ASP A 283 17.74 11.08 11.25
N SER A 284 18.81 10.62 10.59
CA SER A 284 19.27 11.18 9.31
C SER A 284 18.25 10.99 8.17
N TYR A 285 17.43 9.94 8.25
CA TYR A 285 16.29 9.71 7.36
C TYR A 285 15.27 10.87 7.35
N GLN A 286 15.18 11.67 8.42
CA GLN A 286 14.25 12.80 8.54
C GLN A 286 14.71 14.03 7.72
N ARG A 287 15.99 14.11 7.36
CA ARG A 287 16.64 15.29 6.74
C ARG A 287 16.70 15.23 5.21
N TRP A 288 15.92 14.33 4.60
CA TRP A 288 15.87 14.18 3.16
C TRP A 288 14.63 14.88 2.59
N ARG A 289 14.87 15.84 1.69
CA ARG A 289 13.83 16.52 0.92
C ARG A 289 13.86 16.10 -0.56
N TRP A 290 12.71 16.17 -1.22
CA TRP A 290 12.62 15.92 -2.65
C TRP A 290 12.84 17.20 -3.45
N GLN A 291 13.73 17.13 -4.44
CA GLN A 291 13.97 18.20 -5.41
C GLN A 291 13.45 17.74 -6.78
N PRO A 292 12.35 18.32 -7.29
CA PRO A 292 11.92 18.10 -8.67
C PRO A 292 12.97 18.54 -9.69
N GLU A 293 12.89 17.98 -10.90
CA GLU A 293 13.70 18.41 -12.03
C GLU A 293 13.02 19.60 -12.72
N GLY A 294 13.73 20.73 -12.85
CA GLY A 294 13.26 21.93 -13.55
C GLY A 294 12.35 22.87 -12.74
N CYS A 295 12.02 22.57 -11.48
CA CYS A 295 11.42 23.53 -10.55
C CYS A 295 11.71 23.19 -9.08
N ASP A 296 11.33 24.11 -8.20
CA ASP A 296 11.26 23.91 -6.75
C ASP A 296 9.82 23.62 -6.30
N LEU A 297 9.66 22.88 -5.21
CA LEU A 297 8.38 22.80 -4.50
C LEU A 297 8.14 24.12 -3.74
N PRO A 298 6.91 24.66 -3.70
CA PRO A 298 6.60 25.83 -2.88
C PRO A 298 6.88 25.51 -1.41
N SER A 299 7.51 26.44 -0.68
CA SER A 299 7.80 26.26 0.75
C SER A 299 6.52 25.93 1.52
N PHE A 300 6.58 24.93 2.41
CA PHE A 300 5.40 24.47 3.12
C PHE A 300 4.98 25.46 4.21
N ASP A 301 3.82 26.10 4.04
CA ASP A 301 3.17 26.90 5.09
C ASP A 301 1.87 26.21 5.54
N ALA A 302 1.86 25.81 6.82
CA ALA A 302 0.70 25.23 7.49
C ALA A 302 -0.48 26.20 7.57
N ARG A 303 -0.24 27.52 7.72
CA ARG A 303 -1.30 28.55 7.75
C ARG A 303 -1.94 28.70 6.38
N ALA A 304 -1.14 28.84 5.32
CA ALA A 304 -1.65 28.87 3.95
C ALA A 304 -2.52 27.64 3.64
N LEU A 305 -2.09 26.43 4.03
CA LEU A 305 -2.91 25.23 3.85
C LEU A 305 -4.21 25.28 4.66
N LEU A 306 -4.16 25.70 5.92
CA LEU A 306 -5.34 25.82 6.78
C LEU A 306 -6.35 26.86 6.26
N GLU A 307 -5.90 27.97 5.69
CA GLU A 307 -6.76 28.94 5.00
C GLU A 307 -7.43 28.31 3.77
N ARG A 308 -6.70 27.53 2.96
CA ARG A 308 -7.31 26.78 1.84
C ARG A 308 -8.31 25.73 2.31
N LEU A 309 -8.17 25.22 3.53
CA LEU A 309 -9.08 24.30 4.20
C LEU A 309 -10.17 25.00 5.05
N ARG A 310 -10.22 26.34 5.12
CA ARG A 310 -11.19 27.06 5.95
C ARG A 310 -12.63 26.72 5.54
N ASN A 311 -13.46 26.33 6.50
CA ASN A 311 -14.82 25.79 6.30
C ASN A 311 -14.92 24.53 5.43
N LYS A 312 -13.80 23.81 5.18
CA LYS A 312 -13.73 22.66 4.29
C LYS A 312 -13.28 21.39 5.01
N ARG A 313 -13.41 20.28 4.28
CA ARG A 313 -13.07 18.92 4.73
C ARG A 313 -12.08 18.30 3.76
N MET A 314 -10.93 17.86 4.28
CA MET A 314 -9.98 17.00 3.58
C MET A 314 -10.10 15.59 4.13
N MET A 315 -10.26 14.58 3.28
CA MET A 315 -10.40 13.18 3.70
C MET A 315 -9.47 12.26 2.92
N PHE A 316 -8.61 11.56 3.65
CA PHE A 316 -7.83 10.43 3.18
C PHE A 316 -8.69 9.17 3.25
N VAL A 317 -8.78 8.42 2.15
CA VAL A 317 -9.63 7.22 2.03
C VAL A 317 -8.81 6.07 1.49
N GLY A 318 -8.67 4.98 2.24
CA GLY A 318 -7.88 3.85 1.75
C GLY A 318 -7.37 2.91 2.83
N ASP A 319 -6.14 2.43 2.62
CA ASP A 319 -5.43 1.46 3.47
C ASP A 319 -4.55 2.15 4.54
N SER A 320 -3.73 1.36 5.24
CA SER A 320 -2.89 1.85 6.34
C SER A 320 -1.79 2.83 5.90
N LEU A 321 -1.41 2.87 4.62
CA LEU A 321 -0.45 3.86 4.11
C LEU A 321 -1.12 5.22 3.93
N ASN A 322 -2.41 5.26 3.58
CA ASN A 322 -3.16 6.51 3.59
C ASN A 322 -3.44 7.00 5.02
N ARG A 323 -3.54 6.09 6.00
CA ARG A 323 -3.53 6.47 7.44
C ARG A 323 -2.19 7.07 7.84
N ASN A 324 -1.08 6.46 7.43
CA ASN A 324 0.28 6.96 7.66
C ASN A 324 0.46 8.37 7.06
N GLN A 325 -0.08 8.61 5.87
CA GLN A 325 -0.08 9.93 5.24
C GLN A 325 -1.03 10.93 5.93
N TRP A 326 -2.19 10.48 6.42
CA TRP A 326 -3.09 11.33 7.20
C TRP A 326 -2.47 11.76 8.53
N GLU A 327 -1.80 10.87 9.27
CA GLU A 327 -1.08 11.24 10.51
C GLU A 327 0.00 12.29 10.25
N SER A 328 0.74 12.16 9.15
CA SER A 328 1.68 13.19 8.66
C SER A 328 0.98 14.52 8.39
N MET A 329 -0.15 14.52 7.66
CA MET A 329 -0.87 15.76 7.33
C MET A 329 -1.41 16.45 8.59
N VAL A 330 -1.88 15.68 9.58
CA VAL A 330 -2.28 16.21 10.89
C VAL A 330 -1.09 16.89 11.58
N CYS A 331 0.09 16.27 11.57
CA CYS A 331 1.29 16.85 12.19
C CYS A 331 1.82 18.10 11.47
N LEU A 332 1.71 18.12 10.14
CA LEU A 332 2.05 19.28 9.32
C LEU A 332 1.17 20.49 9.67
N VAL A 333 -0.16 20.33 9.74
CA VAL A 333 -1.06 21.47 10.02
C VAL A 333 -1.16 21.83 11.51
N GLN A 334 -1.01 20.88 12.44
CA GLN A 334 -1.19 21.15 13.87
C GLN A 334 -0.13 22.09 14.45
N SER A 335 1.02 22.21 13.80
CA SER A 335 2.12 23.12 14.16
C SER A 335 1.67 24.60 14.22
N ALA A 336 0.78 25.01 13.32
CA ALA A 336 0.26 26.38 13.24
C ALA A 336 -1.00 26.63 14.11
N ILE A 337 -1.57 25.59 14.73
CA ILE A 337 -2.83 25.69 15.48
C ILE A 337 -2.53 25.75 16.99
N PRO A 338 -3.04 26.77 17.72
CA PRO A 338 -2.86 26.91 19.16
C PRO A 338 -3.30 25.69 19.97
N TYR A 339 -2.76 25.55 21.18
CA TYR A 339 -3.24 24.55 22.14
C TYR A 339 -4.72 24.80 22.48
N GLY A 340 -5.50 23.72 22.63
CA GLY A 340 -6.95 23.80 22.84
C GLY A 340 -7.78 24.08 21.56
N GLN A 341 -7.20 24.66 20.51
CA GLN A 341 -7.90 24.94 19.23
C GLN A 341 -7.86 23.76 18.22
N LYS A 342 -7.50 22.57 18.69
CA LYS A 342 -7.40 21.34 17.89
C LYS A 342 -7.88 20.11 18.66
N THR A 343 -8.66 19.25 18.00
CA THR A 343 -9.16 17.98 18.57
C THR A 343 -9.04 16.83 17.57
N LEU A 344 -8.98 15.60 18.09
CA LEU A 344 -8.99 14.37 17.29
C LEU A 344 -10.05 13.40 17.82
N THR A 345 -11.11 13.17 17.05
CA THR A 345 -12.13 12.16 17.33
C THR A 345 -11.86 10.92 16.49
N LYS A 346 -11.64 9.77 17.13
CA LYS A 346 -11.41 8.47 16.47
C LYS A 346 -12.70 7.65 16.43
N PHE A 347 -12.84 6.80 15.40
CA PHE A 347 -13.95 5.87 15.23
C PHE A 347 -15.35 6.51 15.39
N VAL A 348 -15.60 7.64 14.71
CA VAL A 348 -16.86 8.38 14.78
C VAL A 348 -18.05 7.44 14.55
N ASN A 349 -19.03 7.47 15.47
CA ASN A 349 -20.20 6.58 15.49
C ASN A 349 -19.85 5.07 15.50
N ASN A 350 -18.77 4.69 16.19
CA ASN A 350 -18.16 3.35 16.17
C ASN A 350 -17.85 2.86 14.74
N GLY A 351 -17.54 3.80 13.84
CA GLY A 351 -17.34 3.55 12.41
C GLY A 351 -15.89 3.72 11.94
N SER A 352 -15.73 3.67 10.62
CA SER A 352 -14.45 3.71 9.91
C SER A 352 -13.77 5.08 9.83
N LEU A 353 -14.31 6.13 10.48
CA LEU A 353 -13.91 7.53 10.29
C LEU A 353 -13.17 8.10 11.52
N ASN A 354 -12.00 8.69 11.29
CA ASN A 354 -11.27 9.55 12.22
C ASN A 354 -11.32 11.00 11.72
N VAL A 355 -11.47 11.97 12.63
CA VAL A 355 -11.58 13.40 12.31
C VAL A 355 -10.64 14.20 13.21
N PHE A 356 -9.58 14.76 12.63
CA PHE A 356 -8.86 15.89 13.22
C PHE A 356 -9.58 17.17 12.84
N ARG A 357 -9.81 18.08 13.80
CA ARG A 357 -10.47 19.38 13.59
C ARG A 357 -9.58 20.52 14.07
N ALA A 358 -9.42 21.53 13.22
CA ALA A 358 -8.88 22.84 13.54
C ALA A 358 -10.06 23.81 13.76
N HIS A 359 -10.29 24.25 15.00
CA HIS A 359 -11.54 24.93 15.39
C HIS A 359 -11.65 26.33 14.80
N GLU A 360 -10.60 27.15 14.93
CA GLU A 360 -10.50 28.52 14.39
C GLU A 360 -10.70 28.61 12.86
N TYR A 361 -10.32 27.56 12.13
CA TYR A 361 -10.48 27.45 10.68
C TYR A 361 -11.81 26.78 10.27
N ASN A 362 -12.55 26.20 11.22
CA ASN A 362 -13.64 25.25 10.96
C ASN A 362 -13.26 24.20 9.89
N ALA A 363 -12.01 23.71 9.97
CA ALA A 363 -11.40 22.83 9.00
C ALA A 363 -11.23 21.42 9.56
N THR A 364 -11.32 20.39 8.72
CA THR A 364 -11.04 19.01 9.11
C THR A 364 -10.04 18.31 8.20
N VAL A 365 -9.22 17.46 8.84
CA VAL A 365 -8.30 16.50 8.19
C VAL A 365 -8.71 15.11 8.67
N GLU A 366 -9.33 14.35 7.78
CA GLU A 366 -10.09 13.14 8.10
C GLU A 366 -9.43 11.89 7.50
N PHE A 367 -9.61 10.74 8.15
CA PHE A 367 -9.23 9.43 7.59
C PHE A 367 -10.40 8.47 7.62
N TYR A 368 -10.72 7.87 6.48
CA TYR A 368 -11.75 6.84 6.33
C TYR A 368 -11.13 5.50 5.91
N TRP A 369 -11.26 4.49 6.76
CA TRP A 369 -10.81 3.12 6.48
C TRP A 369 -11.65 2.47 5.38
N ALA A 370 -11.06 2.31 4.20
CA ALA A 370 -11.63 1.61 3.06
C ALA A 370 -10.48 0.98 2.24
N PRO A 371 -9.81 -0.04 2.78
CA PRO A 371 -8.50 -0.50 2.30
C PRO A 371 -8.49 -1.08 0.88
N PHE A 372 -9.64 -1.56 0.41
CA PHE A 372 -9.86 -1.98 -0.99
C PHE A 372 -10.77 -1.00 -1.77
N LEU A 373 -11.12 0.14 -1.20
CA LEU A 373 -12.15 1.13 -1.63
C LEU A 373 -13.57 0.57 -1.70
N VAL A 374 -13.77 -0.57 -2.36
CA VAL A 374 -15.00 -1.38 -2.32
C VAL A 374 -15.16 -2.08 -0.97
N GLN A 375 -16.36 -2.61 -0.73
CA GLN A 375 -16.64 -3.47 0.41
C GLN A 375 -15.74 -4.72 0.42
N SER A 376 -15.30 -5.09 1.62
CA SER A 376 -14.47 -6.27 1.89
C SER A 376 -14.78 -6.86 3.26
N ASN A 377 -14.27 -8.08 3.52
CA ASN A 377 -14.28 -8.65 4.87
C ASN A 377 -13.21 -8.05 5.81
N SER A 378 -12.61 -6.93 5.42
CA SER A 378 -11.53 -6.24 6.12
C SER A 378 -11.86 -4.75 6.38
N ASP A 379 -13.13 -4.37 6.22
CA ASP A 379 -13.63 -2.98 6.36
C ASP A 379 -13.80 -2.53 7.83
N ASP A 380 -13.65 -3.44 8.79
CA ASP A 380 -13.64 -3.11 10.23
C ASP A 380 -12.28 -2.48 10.58
N PRO A 381 -12.21 -1.21 11.03
CA PRO A 381 -10.95 -0.53 11.26
C PRO A 381 -10.16 -1.08 12.45
N GLN A 382 -10.76 -1.90 13.33
CA GLN A 382 -10.12 -2.54 14.48
C GLN A 382 -9.80 -4.02 14.20
N VAL A 383 -10.73 -4.75 13.57
CA VAL A 383 -10.64 -6.20 13.29
C VAL A 383 -10.44 -6.47 11.79
N HIS A 384 -9.51 -5.75 11.16
CA HIS A 384 -9.22 -5.86 9.72
C HIS A 384 -8.19 -6.94 9.34
N SER A 385 -7.46 -7.51 10.30
CA SER A 385 -6.34 -8.42 10.02
C SER A 385 -6.81 -9.87 9.84
N VAL A 386 -7.52 -10.11 8.73
CA VAL A 386 -8.01 -11.44 8.33
C VAL A 386 -7.03 -12.13 7.38
N ARG A 387 -6.83 -13.45 7.55
CA ARG A 387 -5.95 -14.28 6.70
C ARG A 387 -6.42 -14.30 5.25
N ASP A 388 -7.71 -14.56 5.07
CA ASP A 388 -8.35 -14.77 3.78
C ASP A 388 -9.16 -13.53 3.39
N ARG A 389 -8.49 -12.52 2.82
CA ARG A 389 -9.12 -11.27 2.36
C ARG A 389 -10.03 -11.52 1.16
N VAL A 390 -11.25 -10.97 1.21
CA VAL A 390 -12.29 -11.11 0.18
C VAL A 390 -12.88 -9.74 -0.14
N ILE A 391 -13.06 -9.44 -1.44
CA ILE A 391 -13.65 -8.18 -1.92
C ILE A 391 -14.98 -8.38 -2.66
N ALA A 392 -15.85 -7.37 -2.58
CA ALA A 392 -17.04 -7.21 -3.41
C ALA A 392 -16.81 -6.08 -4.43
N TRP A 393 -16.04 -6.34 -5.49
CA TRP A 393 -15.53 -5.35 -6.46
C TRP A 393 -16.56 -4.47 -7.20
N ARG A 394 -17.87 -4.72 -7.05
CA ARG A 394 -18.99 -3.93 -7.61
C ARG A 394 -19.84 -3.22 -6.52
N SER A 395 -19.37 -3.23 -5.28
CA SER A 395 -20.09 -2.71 -4.10
C SER A 395 -19.25 -1.63 -3.40
N ILE A 396 -19.49 -0.36 -3.73
CA ILE A 396 -18.79 0.79 -3.13
C ILE A 396 -19.73 1.71 -2.31
N ALA A 397 -21.05 1.58 -2.48
CA ALA A 397 -22.03 2.56 -2.02
C ALA A 397 -22.05 2.79 -0.50
N LYS A 398 -21.78 1.76 0.33
CA LYS A 398 -21.71 1.87 1.80
C LYS A 398 -20.58 2.81 2.23
N HIS A 399 -19.37 2.62 1.72
CA HIS A 399 -18.25 3.50 2.02
C HIS A 399 -18.49 4.90 1.45
N ALA A 400 -18.91 4.94 0.18
CA ALA A 400 -19.06 6.16 -0.58
C ALA A 400 -20.26 7.05 -0.18
N ALA A 401 -21.07 6.62 0.80
CA ALA A 401 -21.99 7.48 1.51
C ALA A 401 -21.26 8.55 2.36
N ASN A 402 -20.10 8.19 2.93
CA ASN A 402 -19.32 9.02 3.87
C ASN A 402 -18.42 10.05 3.17
N TRP A 403 -18.10 9.81 1.90
CA TRP A 403 -17.20 10.65 1.08
C TRP A 403 -17.91 11.85 0.42
N LYS A 404 -19.23 11.95 0.53
CA LYS A 404 -20.03 13.04 -0.04
C LYS A 404 -19.76 14.34 0.73
N GLY A 405 -19.74 15.47 0.01
CA GLY A 405 -19.52 16.80 0.62
C GLY A 405 -18.12 17.01 1.21
N VAL A 406 -17.15 16.16 0.85
CA VAL A 406 -15.72 16.39 1.11
C VAL A 406 -15.17 17.29 -0.01
N HIS A 407 -14.27 18.21 0.35
CA HIS A 407 -13.73 19.21 -0.57
C HIS A 407 -12.37 18.77 -1.18
N TYR A 408 -11.59 18.00 -0.42
CA TYR A 408 -10.35 17.38 -0.91
C TYR A 408 -10.38 15.89 -0.57
N LEU A 409 -10.58 15.03 -1.57
CA LEU A 409 -10.58 13.57 -1.41
C LEU A 409 -9.24 13.00 -1.84
N VAL A 410 -8.55 12.28 -0.95
CA VAL A 410 -7.24 11.66 -1.21
C VAL A 410 -7.39 10.15 -1.13
N PHE A 411 -7.51 9.49 -2.27
CA PHE A 411 -7.68 8.04 -2.34
C PHE A 411 -6.33 7.30 -2.45
N ASN A 412 -6.21 6.15 -1.81
CA ASN A 412 -5.21 5.14 -2.14
C ASN A 412 -5.85 3.73 -2.09
N THR A 413 -5.15 2.74 -2.64
CA THR A 413 -5.31 1.32 -2.25
C THR A 413 -4.19 0.51 -2.91
N TYR A 414 -3.36 -0.17 -2.13
CA TYR A 414 -2.28 -0.99 -2.69
C TYR A 414 -1.82 -2.15 -1.80
N ILE A 415 -1.44 -1.91 -0.55
CA ILE A 415 -0.50 -2.82 0.12
C ILE A 415 -1.06 -4.24 0.28
N TRP A 416 -2.33 -4.38 0.60
CA TRP A 416 -2.96 -5.70 0.79
C TRP A 416 -3.26 -6.45 -0.51
N TRP A 417 -3.18 -5.79 -1.66
CA TRP A 417 -3.25 -6.48 -2.94
C TRP A 417 -2.01 -7.36 -3.15
N LEU A 418 -0.88 -7.00 -2.54
CA LEU A 418 0.35 -7.79 -2.61
C LEU A 418 0.29 -9.12 -1.85
N ASN A 419 -0.61 -9.26 -0.87
CA ASN A 419 -0.74 -10.47 -0.04
C ASN A 419 -0.92 -11.77 -0.85
N ASN A 420 -1.53 -11.70 -2.04
CA ASN A 420 -1.78 -12.86 -2.90
C ASN A 420 -1.65 -12.46 -4.38
N PHE A 421 -1.26 -13.38 -5.26
CA PHE A 421 -1.28 -13.16 -6.72
C PHE A 421 -2.71 -13.24 -7.30
N GLN A 422 -3.59 -13.98 -6.64
CA GLN A 422 -5.01 -14.08 -6.97
C GLN A 422 -5.86 -13.52 -5.83
N ILE A 423 -6.85 -12.72 -6.18
CA ILE A 423 -7.75 -12.04 -5.25
C ILE A 423 -9.07 -12.82 -5.17
N LYS A 424 -9.57 -13.03 -3.95
CA LYS A 424 -10.87 -13.67 -3.71
C LYS A 424 -11.98 -12.64 -3.90
N VAL A 425 -12.77 -12.82 -4.96
CA VAL A 425 -13.86 -11.92 -5.35
C VAL A 425 -15.20 -12.62 -5.11
N LEU A 426 -16.14 -11.97 -4.41
CA LEU A 426 -17.51 -12.48 -4.27
C LEU A 426 -18.19 -12.63 -5.63
N LYS A 427 -18.71 -13.83 -5.93
CA LYS A 427 -19.42 -14.13 -7.18
C LYS A 427 -20.76 -13.38 -7.28
N SER A 428 -21.52 -13.35 -6.19
CA SER A 428 -22.86 -12.73 -6.13
C SER A 428 -22.84 -11.39 -5.41
N ARG A 429 -23.55 -10.40 -5.96
CA ARG A 429 -23.66 -9.06 -5.35
C ARG A 429 -24.53 -9.13 -4.09
N GLY A 430 -24.03 -8.57 -2.99
CA GLY A 430 -24.76 -8.55 -1.71
C GLY A 430 -24.71 -9.89 -0.94
N ALA A 431 -24.03 -10.91 -1.45
CA ALA A 431 -23.75 -12.11 -0.69
C ALA A 431 -22.87 -11.79 0.53
N PRO A 432 -23.09 -12.44 1.68
CA PRO A 432 -22.31 -12.19 2.88
C PRO A 432 -20.86 -12.70 2.73
N PHE A 433 -19.93 -12.01 3.37
CA PHE A 433 -18.50 -12.40 3.39
C PHE A 433 -18.22 -13.67 4.19
N ALA A 434 -19.15 -14.08 5.06
CA ALA A 434 -19.13 -15.34 5.79
C ALA A 434 -20.46 -16.09 5.55
N GLY A 435 -20.44 -17.42 5.62
CA GLY A 435 -21.61 -18.25 5.35
C GLY A 435 -21.26 -19.72 5.16
N SER A 436 -22.29 -20.56 5.16
CA SER A 436 -22.20 -22.00 4.88
C SER A 436 -21.88 -22.27 3.40
N GLY A 437 -21.30 -23.43 3.12
CA GLY A 437 -20.90 -23.86 1.77
C GLY A 437 -19.40 -23.65 1.47
N GLY A 438 -18.91 -24.39 0.47
CA GLY A 438 -17.50 -24.40 0.08
C GLY A 438 -16.95 -23.01 -0.30
N TRP A 439 -15.65 -22.82 -0.16
CA TRP A 439 -14.99 -21.57 -0.55
C TRP A 439 -15.12 -21.31 -2.07
N SER A 440 -15.00 -22.36 -2.90
CA SER A 440 -15.08 -22.27 -4.37
C SER A 440 -16.47 -21.93 -4.91
N SER A 441 -17.55 -22.20 -4.18
CA SER A 441 -18.90 -21.82 -4.61
C SER A 441 -19.19 -20.32 -4.35
N ARG A 442 -18.57 -19.73 -3.33
CA ARG A 442 -18.80 -18.32 -2.92
C ARG A 442 -17.91 -17.31 -3.64
N TYR A 443 -16.66 -17.66 -3.90
CA TYR A 443 -15.66 -16.73 -4.44
C TYR A 443 -15.06 -17.22 -5.76
N ALA A 444 -14.70 -16.28 -6.62
CA ALA A 444 -13.79 -16.51 -7.74
C ALA A 444 -12.36 -16.10 -7.33
N LEU A 445 -11.36 -16.82 -7.82
CA LEU A 445 -9.97 -16.34 -7.85
C LEU A 445 -9.75 -15.57 -9.14
N VAL A 446 -9.31 -14.32 -9.03
CA VAL A 446 -9.07 -13.42 -10.16
C VAL A 446 -7.65 -12.89 -10.05
N ASP A 447 -6.92 -12.77 -11.17
CA ASP A 447 -5.58 -12.13 -11.16
C ASP A 447 -5.66 -10.74 -10.50
N ARG A 448 -4.64 -10.43 -9.69
CA ARG A 448 -4.52 -9.17 -8.94
C ARG A 448 -4.76 -7.93 -9.81
N SER A 449 -4.19 -7.86 -11.01
CA SER A 449 -4.30 -6.69 -11.89
C SER A 449 -5.68 -6.56 -12.54
N ILE A 450 -6.34 -7.69 -12.85
CA ILE A 450 -7.73 -7.71 -13.33
C ILE A 450 -8.69 -7.26 -12.22
N ALA A 451 -8.55 -7.82 -11.02
CA ALA A 451 -9.38 -7.45 -9.86
C ALA A 451 -9.21 -5.97 -9.48
N TYR A 452 -7.97 -5.46 -9.48
CA TYR A 452 -7.65 -4.05 -9.23
C TYR A 452 -8.30 -3.13 -10.28
N ARG A 453 -8.26 -3.51 -11.56
CA ARG A 453 -8.88 -2.76 -12.66
C ARG A 453 -10.40 -2.64 -12.49
N GLU A 454 -11.08 -3.71 -12.12
CA GLU A 454 -12.54 -3.67 -11.91
C GLU A 454 -12.94 -2.88 -10.65
N VAL A 455 -12.15 -2.95 -9.57
CA VAL A 455 -12.34 -2.07 -8.40
C VAL A 455 -12.18 -0.61 -8.77
N LEU A 456 -11.10 -0.24 -9.47
CA LEU A 456 -10.87 1.15 -9.86
C LEU A 456 -11.90 1.64 -10.90
N LYS A 457 -12.41 0.78 -11.80
CA LYS A 457 -13.57 1.11 -12.64
C LYS A 457 -14.83 1.39 -11.81
N THR A 458 -15.10 0.61 -10.76
CA THR A 458 -16.24 0.83 -9.86
C THR A 458 -16.11 2.14 -9.10
N TRP A 459 -14.91 2.45 -8.59
CA TRP A 459 -14.60 3.73 -7.93
C TRP A 459 -14.70 4.91 -8.90
N ALA A 460 -14.07 4.84 -10.08
CA ALA A 460 -14.11 5.91 -11.09
C ALA A 460 -15.56 6.21 -11.53
N LYS A 461 -16.38 5.18 -11.76
CA LYS A 461 -17.82 5.32 -12.03
C LYS A 461 -18.58 5.98 -10.90
N TRP A 462 -18.16 5.84 -9.64
CA TRP A 462 -18.77 6.57 -8.53
C TRP A 462 -18.34 8.04 -8.55
N VAL A 463 -17.04 8.32 -8.69
CA VAL A 463 -16.50 9.69 -8.76
C VAL A 463 -17.17 10.47 -9.90
N ASP A 464 -17.11 9.95 -11.14
CA ASP A 464 -17.72 10.55 -12.33
C ASP A 464 -19.26 10.69 -12.24
N ARG A 465 -19.95 10.03 -11.29
CA ARG A 465 -21.41 10.19 -11.09
C ARG A 465 -21.82 11.02 -9.88
N ARG A 466 -20.95 11.21 -8.89
CA ARG A 466 -21.35 11.74 -7.56
C ARG A 466 -20.52 12.93 -7.09
N ILE A 467 -19.36 13.18 -7.68
CA ILE A 467 -18.50 14.31 -7.31
C ILE A 467 -18.79 15.53 -8.18
N ASP A 468 -18.92 16.70 -7.56
CA ASP A 468 -19.00 18.00 -8.24
C ASP A 468 -17.56 18.53 -8.41
N PRO A 469 -16.99 18.59 -9.62
CA PRO A 469 -15.61 19.02 -9.84
C PRO A 469 -15.39 20.50 -9.48
N ASN A 470 -16.45 21.31 -9.36
CA ASN A 470 -16.36 22.71 -8.95
C ASN A 470 -16.29 22.88 -7.41
N LYS A 471 -16.47 21.79 -6.65
CA LYS A 471 -16.50 21.80 -5.16
C LYS A 471 -15.52 20.83 -4.52
N THR A 472 -15.12 19.79 -5.25
CA THR A 472 -14.30 18.71 -4.72
C THR A 472 -13.13 18.41 -5.65
N HIS A 473 -11.92 18.65 -5.15
CA HIS A 473 -10.68 18.18 -5.79
C HIS A 473 -10.43 16.72 -5.39
N VAL A 474 -10.09 15.88 -6.36
CA VAL A 474 -9.85 14.45 -6.15
C VAL A 474 -8.40 14.12 -6.46
N PHE A 475 -7.73 13.52 -5.50
CA PHE A 475 -6.39 12.98 -5.60
C PHE A 475 -6.45 11.45 -5.54
N PHE A 476 -5.55 10.80 -6.29
CA PHE A 476 -5.27 9.38 -6.15
C PHE A 476 -3.76 9.22 -5.96
N MET A 477 -3.36 8.78 -4.78
CA MET A 477 -1.98 8.49 -4.45
C MET A 477 -1.53 7.24 -5.19
N ALA A 478 -0.37 7.31 -5.84
CA ALA A 478 0.28 6.13 -6.39
C ALA A 478 0.74 5.19 -5.26
N MET A 479 1.30 4.05 -5.63
CA MET A 479 1.59 2.98 -4.68
C MET A 479 2.80 3.31 -3.81
N SER A 480 2.62 3.19 -2.49
CA SER A 480 3.73 3.11 -1.52
C SER A 480 4.43 1.75 -1.67
N PRO A 481 5.73 1.70 -1.91
CA PRO A 481 6.48 0.44 -1.98
C PRO A 481 6.67 -0.21 -0.61
N ASN A 482 7.31 -1.38 -0.62
CA ASN A 482 7.87 -2.05 0.55
C ASN A 482 9.36 -2.34 0.27
N HIS A 483 10.15 -2.59 1.32
CA HIS A 483 11.59 -2.87 1.20
C HIS A 483 11.97 -4.19 1.91
N PHE A 484 11.49 -5.32 1.37
CA PHE A 484 11.78 -6.65 1.95
C PHE A 484 13.05 -7.35 1.43
N MET A 485 13.55 -6.97 0.24
CA MET A 485 14.62 -7.69 -0.48
C MET A 485 15.88 -6.81 -0.64
N PRO A 486 16.89 -6.90 0.26
CA PRO A 486 18.09 -6.06 0.20
C PRO A 486 18.90 -6.20 -1.09
N GLU A 487 18.82 -7.37 -1.72
CA GLU A 487 19.53 -7.70 -2.95
C GLU A 487 19.14 -6.75 -4.09
N ALA A 488 17.90 -6.24 -4.08
CA ALA A 488 17.38 -5.30 -5.08
C ALA A 488 18.11 -3.96 -5.12
N TRP A 489 18.78 -3.56 -4.04
CA TRP A 489 19.60 -2.34 -3.96
C TRP A 489 21.08 -2.62 -3.66
N GLY A 490 21.54 -3.86 -3.86
CA GLY A 490 22.92 -4.25 -3.61
C GLY A 490 23.30 -4.26 -2.12
N GLY A 491 22.35 -4.58 -1.24
CA GLY A 491 22.58 -4.74 0.19
C GLY A 491 23.69 -5.76 0.49
N SER A 492 24.47 -5.51 1.54
CA SER A 492 25.61 -6.36 1.92
C SER A 492 25.19 -7.75 2.40
N ALA A 493 26.13 -8.70 2.36
CA ALA A 493 25.91 -10.03 2.93
C ALA A 493 25.48 -9.92 4.40
N GLY A 494 24.32 -10.52 4.73
CA GLY A 494 23.71 -10.43 6.06
C GLY A 494 22.67 -9.32 6.24
N ALA A 495 22.43 -8.47 5.23
CA ALA A 495 21.35 -7.49 5.22
C ALA A 495 19.98 -8.11 5.58
N VAL A 496 19.12 -7.33 6.24
CA VAL A 496 17.84 -7.82 6.79
C VAL A 496 16.70 -6.88 6.43
N LYS A 497 16.06 -7.12 5.28
CA LYS A 497 14.99 -6.26 4.75
C LYS A 497 15.46 -4.78 4.77
N CYS A 498 14.61 -3.85 5.17
CA CYS A 498 14.94 -2.45 5.43
C CYS A 498 15.69 -2.17 6.75
N ALA A 499 15.92 -3.16 7.62
CA ALA A 499 16.11 -2.87 9.04
C ALA A 499 17.46 -2.25 9.43
N MET A 500 18.49 -2.43 8.60
CA MET A 500 19.83 -1.85 8.80
C MET A 500 20.09 -0.66 7.86
N GLU A 501 19.06 -0.18 7.16
CA GLU A 501 19.18 0.87 6.16
C GLU A 501 18.99 2.26 6.82
N THR A 502 20.03 3.09 6.79
CA THR A 502 20.00 4.46 7.35
C THR A 502 20.13 5.55 6.28
N GLN A 503 20.32 5.17 5.01
CA GLN A 503 20.49 6.08 3.88
C GLN A 503 19.64 5.62 2.69
N PRO A 504 19.12 6.54 1.86
CA PRO A 504 18.38 6.20 0.66
C PRO A 504 19.27 5.53 -0.41
N ILE A 505 18.64 5.01 -1.46
CA ILE A 505 19.31 4.53 -2.66
C ILE A 505 19.80 5.73 -3.46
N VAL A 506 21.10 6.02 -3.37
CA VAL A 506 21.75 7.16 -4.07
C VAL A 506 22.22 6.79 -5.48
N ASN A 507 22.68 5.55 -5.68
CA ASN A 507 23.18 5.07 -6.98
C ASN A 507 22.19 4.07 -7.57
N ARG A 508 21.68 4.37 -8.78
CA ARG A 508 20.88 3.42 -9.55
C ARG A 508 21.85 2.50 -10.31
N THR A 509 21.86 1.21 -9.98
CA THR A 509 22.53 0.20 -10.78
C THR A 509 21.94 0.15 -12.18
N SER A 510 22.78 -0.13 -13.18
CA SER A 510 22.46 0.02 -14.61
C SER A 510 21.32 -0.88 -15.13
N GLY A 511 20.85 -1.84 -14.33
CA GLY A 511 19.72 -2.72 -14.63
C GLY A 511 18.34 -2.19 -14.22
N GLY A 512 18.27 -1.01 -13.58
CA GLY A 512 17.05 -0.51 -12.96
C GLY A 512 16.84 -1.04 -11.54
N LEU A 513 15.84 -0.50 -10.85
CA LEU A 513 15.48 -0.87 -9.47
C LEU A 513 14.19 -1.70 -9.49
N ASP A 514 14.22 -2.91 -8.94
CA ASP A 514 13.04 -3.73 -8.71
C ASP A 514 13.02 -4.25 -7.26
N ILE A 515 12.28 -3.54 -6.40
CA ILE A 515 12.04 -3.93 -5.01
C ILE A 515 10.74 -4.73 -4.83
N GLY A 516 10.18 -5.30 -5.91
CA GLY A 516 8.93 -6.07 -5.89
C GLY A 516 7.65 -5.22 -5.97
N THR A 517 7.76 -3.97 -6.43
CA THR A 517 6.60 -3.11 -6.71
C THR A 517 5.80 -3.66 -7.90
N ASP A 518 4.51 -3.92 -7.72
CA ASP A 518 3.65 -4.40 -8.82
C ASP A 518 3.25 -3.24 -9.74
N TRP A 519 4.20 -2.82 -10.60
CA TRP A 519 4.05 -1.76 -11.60
C TRP A 519 2.90 -1.99 -12.60
N ARG A 520 2.31 -3.20 -12.67
CA ARG A 520 1.05 -3.43 -13.41
C ARG A 520 -0.11 -2.68 -12.76
N LEU A 521 -0.19 -2.67 -11.42
CA LEU A 521 -1.23 -1.92 -10.70
C LEU A 521 -1.09 -0.42 -10.91
N HIS A 522 0.15 0.07 -11.05
CA HIS A 522 0.46 1.46 -11.42
C HIS A 522 -0.13 1.81 -12.78
N GLY A 523 0.18 1.01 -13.79
CA GLY A 523 -0.37 1.15 -15.14
C GLY A 523 -1.89 1.03 -15.20
N VAL A 524 -2.49 0.19 -14.34
CA VAL A 524 -3.94 0.09 -14.19
C VAL A 524 -4.53 1.37 -13.60
N ALA A 525 -3.99 1.89 -12.48
CA ALA A 525 -4.46 3.13 -11.87
C ALA A 525 -4.33 4.30 -12.84
N ARG A 526 -3.12 4.57 -13.33
CA ARG A 526 -2.83 5.62 -14.31
C ARG A 526 -3.72 5.50 -15.57
N GLY A 527 -4.00 4.28 -16.03
CA GLY A 527 -4.87 4.01 -17.17
C GLY A 527 -6.36 4.27 -16.91
N VAL A 528 -6.88 3.92 -15.72
CA VAL A 528 -8.26 4.23 -15.33
C VAL A 528 -8.45 5.74 -15.17
N LEU A 529 -7.53 6.42 -14.47
CA LEU A 529 -7.60 7.86 -14.23
C LEU A 529 -7.56 8.67 -15.54
N ARG A 530 -6.70 8.30 -16.50
CA ARG A 530 -6.67 8.89 -17.86
C ARG A 530 -7.94 8.65 -18.67
N SER A 531 -8.80 7.71 -18.29
CA SER A 531 -10.06 7.43 -18.97
C SER A 531 -11.26 8.19 -18.40
N MET A 532 -11.11 8.80 -17.22
CA MET A 532 -12.13 9.66 -16.61
C MET A 532 -12.22 10.98 -17.38
N ARG A 533 -13.44 11.47 -17.60
CA ARG A 533 -13.68 12.66 -18.44
C ARG A 533 -14.40 13.81 -17.74
N ARG A 534 -15.22 13.55 -16.71
CA ARG A 534 -16.02 14.61 -16.06
C ARG A 534 -15.31 15.15 -14.83
N VAL A 535 -14.75 14.28 -14.00
CA VAL A 535 -14.02 14.70 -12.79
C VAL A 535 -12.53 14.50 -13.02
N GLY A 536 -11.79 15.61 -13.07
CA GLY A 536 -10.34 15.59 -13.10
C GLY A 536 -9.78 15.01 -11.80
N VAL A 537 -9.01 13.92 -11.90
CA VAL A 537 -8.31 13.35 -10.75
C VAL A 537 -6.81 13.63 -10.88
N ARG A 538 -6.19 14.16 -9.82
CA ARG A 538 -4.75 14.31 -9.74
C ARG A 538 -4.12 13.00 -9.28
N PHE A 539 -3.40 12.34 -10.18
CA PHE A 539 -2.53 11.23 -9.82
C PHE A 539 -1.25 11.79 -9.17
N VAL A 540 -0.98 11.39 -7.94
CA VAL A 540 0.20 11.83 -7.18
C VAL A 540 1.23 10.71 -7.22
N ASP A 541 2.20 10.82 -8.13
CA ASP A 541 3.05 9.71 -8.57
C ASP A 541 4.23 9.45 -7.63
N ILE A 542 3.90 9.14 -6.37
CA ILE A 542 4.87 8.95 -5.28
C ILE A 542 5.71 7.68 -5.40
N THR A 543 5.41 6.75 -6.33
CA THR A 543 5.99 5.40 -6.30
C THR A 543 7.50 5.42 -6.48
N ALA A 544 8.01 5.88 -7.63
CA ALA A 544 9.44 5.79 -7.96
C ALA A 544 10.35 6.53 -6.97
N LEU A 545 9.94 7.70 -6.48
CA LEU A 545 10.69 8.44 -5.46
C LEU A 545 10.66 7.74 -4.10
N SER A 546 9.60 7.01 -3.78
CA SER A 546 9.49 6.24 -2.54
C SER A 546 10.30 4.95 -2.57
N GLU A 547 10.53 4.36 -3.76
CA GLU A 547 11.40 3.17 -3.92
C GLU A 547 12.87 3.48 -3.57
N LEU A 548 13.26 4.75 -3.56
CA LEU A 548 14.60 5.16 -3.15
C LEU A 548 14.76 5.24 -1.62
N ARG A 549 13.67 5.17 -0.84
CA ARG A 549 13.65 5.52 0.58
C ARG A 549 13.68 4.32 1.53
N LYS A 550 14.52 3.32 1.23
CA LYS A 550 14.75 2.14 2.07
C LYS A 550 15.02 2.45 3.55
N ASP A 551 15.54 3.64 3.84
CA ASP A 551 15.88 4.19 5.16
C ASP A 551 14.69 4.64 6.02
N ALA A 552 13.56 5.01 5.41
CA ALA A 552 12.48 5.74 6.09
C ALA A 552 11.41 4.85 6.75
N HIS A 553 11.55 3.52 6.67
CA HIS A 553 10.60 2.57 7.24
C HIS A 553 10.64 2.52 8.77
N THR A 554 9.54 2.10 9.39
CA THR A 554 9.44 1.92 10.85
C THR A 554 10.31 0.78 11.36
N SER A 555 10.63 -0.22 10.54
CA SER A 555 11.51 -1.34 10.88
C SER A 555 10.99 -2.04 12.15
N VAL A 556 11.83 -2.21 13.17
CA VAL A 556 11.47 -2.77 14.49
C VAL A 556 10.99 -1.71 15.49
N HIS A 557 10.98 -0.43 15.12
CA HIS A 557 10.60 0.68 15.99
C HIS A 557 9.11 0.99 15.86
N THR A 558 8.27 -0.02 16.05
CA THR A 558 6.84 -0.02 15.73
C THR A 558 6.02 -0.91 16.67
N LEU A 559 4.69 -0.88 16.49
CA LEU A 559 3.75 -1.81 17.12
C LEU A 559 3.60 -3.11 16.32
N ARG A 560 3.38 -4.21 17.04
CA ARG A 560 2.83 -5.47 16.49
C ARG A 560 1.61 -5.87 17.30
N GLN A 561 0.47 -6.10 16.64
CA GLN A 561 -0.81 -6.45 17.29
C GLN A 561 -1.22 -5.46 18.41
N GLY A 562 -0.93 -4.17 18.23
CA GLY A 562 -1.26 -3.12 19.20
C GLY A 562 -0.34 -3.02 20.41
N LYS A 563 0.81 -3.70 20.41
CA LYS A 563 1.84 -3.61 21.46
C LYS A 563 3.20 -3.23 20.88
N LEU A 564 3.97 -2.43 21.58
CA LEU A 564 5.35 -2.08 21.21
C LEU A 564 6.22 -3.34 21.20
N LEU A 565 7.12 -3.45 20.22
CA LEU A 565 8.08 -4.56 20.15
C LEU A 565 9.07 -4.49 21.32
N THR A 566 9.25 -5.61 22.03
CA THR A 566 10.20 -5.71 23.16
C THR A 566 11.66 -5.67 22.66
N PRO A 567 12.66 -5.36 23.51
CA PRO A 567 14.07 -5.34 23.09
C PRO A 567 14.53 -6.63 22.38
N GLU A 568 14.04 -7.78 22.82
CA GLU A 568 14.35 -9.09 22.24
C GLU A 568 13.72 -9.25 20.84
N GLN A 569 12.53 -8.70 20.63
CA GLN A 569 11.86 -8.67 19.33
C GLN A 569 12.51 -7.66 18.38
N GLN A 570 12.97 -6.51 18.91
CA GLN A 570 13.73 -5.53 18.13
C GLN A 570 15.10 -6.08 17.70
N ALA A 571 15.70 -6.97 18.49
CA ALA A 571 16.93 -7.68 18.13
C ALA A 571 16.75 -8.74 17.01
N ASP A 572 15.52 -9.12 16.65
CA ASP A 572 15.22 -9.96 15.48
C ASP A 572 14.42 -9.21 14.39
N PRO A 573 15.07 -8.31 13.62
CA PRO A 573 14.42 -7.68 12.47
C PRO A 573 14.00 -8.68 11.37
N ARG A 574 14.60 -9.87 11.33
CA ARG A 574 14.33 -10.90 10.33
C ARG A 574 12.88 -11.38 10.46
N THR A 575 12.41 -11.57 11.70
CA THR A 575 11.00 -11.82 12.01
C THR A 575 10.18 -10.53 12.10
N TYR A 576 10.66 -9.52 12.84
CA TYR A 576 9.79 -8.43 13.34
C TYR A 576 9.80 -7.12 12.57
N ALA A 577 10.78 -6.85 11.68
CA ALA A 577 10.83 -5.57 10.99
C ALA A 577 9.66 -5.36 10.00
N ASP A 578 8.97 -4.23 10.19
CA ASP A 578 7.96 -3.66 9.30
C ASP A 578 8.67 -2.79 8.23
N CYS A 579 8.70 -3.30 7.01
CA CYS A 579 9.24 -2.61 5.85
C CYS A 579 8.12 -2.20 4.89
N ILE A 580 6.99 -1.78 5.46
CA ILE A 580 5.80 -1.28 4.77
C ILE A 580 5.49 0.13 5.26
N HIS A 581 5.33 0.32 6.57
CA HIS A 581 4.96 1.62 7.16
C HIS A 581 6.18 2.52 7.34
N TRP A 582 5.94 3.82 7.49
CA TRP A 582 6.95 4.87 7.46
C TRP A 582 6.98 5.63 8.78
N CYS A 583 8.19 5.92 9.25
CA CYS A 583 8.40 6.80 10.40
C CYS A 583 7.85 8.21 10.11
N LEU A 584 7.36 8.89 11.15
CA LEU A 584 6.94 10.28 11.11
C LEU A 584 7.69 11.12 12.18
N PRO A 585 8.32 12.25 11.82
CA PRO A 585 8.44 12.82 10.46
C PRO A 585 9.26 11.91 9.52
N GLY A 586 9.04 12.04 8.21
CA GLY A 586 9.63 11.18 7.20
C GLY A 586 8.96 11.25 5.83
N LEU A 587 9.06 10.18 5.04
CA LEU A 587 8.63 10.13 3.64
C LEU A 587 7.17 10.63 3.38
N PRO A 588 6.15 10.28 4.19
CA PRO A 588 4.79 10.75 3.94
C PRO A 588 4.62 12.28 4.03
N ASP A 589 5.54 12.99 4.69
CA ASP A 589 5.54 14.45 4.71
C ASP A 589 5.80 15.01 3.31
N THR A 590 6.71 14.39 2.53
CA THR A 590 6.94 14.72 1.12
C THR A 590 5.71 14.42 0.26
N TRP A 591 4.98 13.34 0.53
CA TRP A 591 3.73 13.03 -0.19
C TRP A 591 2.67 14.12 0.05
N ASN A 592 2.59 14.63 1.28
CA ASN A 592 1.74 15.75 1.65
C ASN A 592 2.24 17.09 1.12
N HIS A 593 3.54 17.26 0.91
CA HIS A 593 4.11 18.43 0.24
C HIS A 593 3.64 18.53 -1.22
N PHE A 594 3.49 17.40 -1.93
CA PHE A 594 2.84 17.40 -3.25
C PHE A 594 1.37 17.78 -3.17
N LEU A 595 0.61 17.27 -2.18
CA LEU A 595 -0.80 17.66 -1.99
C LEU A 595 -0.92 19.16 -1.71
N TYR A 596 -0.07 19.69 -0.83
CA TYR A 596 0.06 21.12 -0.56
C TYR A 596 0.30 21.90 -1.85
N ALA A 597 1.34 21.56 -2.63
CA ALA A 597 1.66 22.24 -3.88
C ALA A 597 0.48 22.29 -4.86
N HIS A 598 -0.25 21.18 -5.02
CA HIS A 598 -1.47 21.17 -5.85
C HIS A 598 -2.60 22.01 -5.25
N ILE A 599 -2.81 21.98 -3.94
CA ILE A 599 -3.89 22.73 -3.26
C ILE A 599 -3.61 24.24 -3.30
N VAL A 600 -2.38 24.69 -3.09
CA VAL A 600 -2.04 26.12 -3.13
C VAL A 600 -2.08 26.69 -4.54
N ALA A 601 -1.61 25.93 -5.54
CA ALA A 601 -1.60 26.37 -6.94
C ALA A 601 -2.97 26.38 -7.63
N HIS A 602 -3.97 25.65 -7.14
CA HIS A 602 -5.32 25.62 -7.74
C HIS A 602 -6.32 26.59 -7.07
N ALA A 603 -5.86 27.72 -6.50
CA ALA A 603 -6.77 28.84 -6.24
C ALA A 603 -6.92 29.69 -7.50
N ALA A 604 -8.11 29.61 -8.07
CA ALA A 604 -8.72 30.65 -8.89
C ALA A 604 -10.01 31.08 -8.18
#